data_AF-A0A2G1VZA7-F1
#
_entry.id   AF-A0A2G1VZA7-F1
#
_cell.length_a   1.000
_cell.length_b   1.000
_cell.length_c   1.000
_cell.angle_alpha   90.00
_cell.angle_beta   90.00
_cell.angle_gamma   90.00
#
_symmetry.space_group_name_H-M   'P 1'
#
loop_
_entity.id
_entity.type
_entity.pdbx_description
1 polymer ?
#
loop_
_entity_poly.entity_id
_entity_poly.type
_entity_poly.pdbx_seq_one_letter_code
_entity_poly.pdbx_strand_id
1 'polypeptide(L)'
;MDMNSQDQQLDELRTLILKSQSEDLSEAETIELNRLIHLPGGAEEAARLVDQLCAFTDVGSSNSLSLEEEQSSARRDSHHTAPPAFNTAAFPEPTTERSRPVVASRPSRSQAETHSLNWTRAYWLVGLAASHLVIGSFAWSLARPAREVAPIAMQTAKVKPPQIVSMTACVWGHGGNSVPTLGKPIHQGEVLNLVEGVAELKTGDGTPNEALVRIEGPASIFIRDDGQLGLNHGTLTAKSLGFGSEQVSIITPIGLVSVDGQSYVGLVSLGDSHEVHLFSGRAFVRPLSTYGSSDVRLEEGDAVRLSTGTEMDSGVVLFEASMASFASARSNAFDPLSLDEKYVSAVLESSPDIYWRFEGLEGSYPQHVKNEGKLPELHASVVGNPGWRQYRGNRVAELGLTDAASAFTTETLWPSKPLDNYTIEAWAKPQLYHHGEMICLVDPVERREGRHDQALLLETFAREWFYALKVLGPNRIRFNHRTPPSGVVLDGTNLVSEDPYQVRVWQHVVARKSGNELSLWIDGNLAAQQEDEAPLPANMQILIGQIYPTKNYRPYVGQIDEVAFYDRALTKQEIRKHIRASGRLVDFD
;
A
#
# COMPACT_ATOMS: atom_id res chain seq x y z
N MET A 1 -38.54 24.53 4.74
CA MET A 1 -37.46 24.21 5.70
C MET A 1 -36.26 24.88 5.10
N ASP A 2 -35.82 25.97 5.71
CA ASP A 2 -34.65 26.67 5.23
C ASP A 2 -33.43 25.87 5.71
N MET A 3 -32.52 25.57 4.78
CA MET A 3 -31.34 24.75 5.05
C MET A 3 -30.41 25.55 5.98
N ASN A 4 -29.68 24.88 6.88
CA ASN A 4 -28.76 25.60 7.77
C ASN A 4 -27.67 26.28 6.92
N SER A 5 -27.24 27.48 7.31
CA SER A 5 -26.20 28.21 6.58
C SER A 5 -24.87 27.45 6.52
N GLN A 6 -24.62 26.55 7.49
CA GLN A 6 -23.47 25.65 7.50
C GLN A 6 -23.66 24.47 6.54
N ASP A 7 -24.86 23.87 6.46
CA ASP A 7 -25.16 22.77 5.52
C ASP A 7 -24.96 23.24 4.07
N GLN A 8 -25.42 24.46 3.75
CA GLN A 8 -25.24 25.05 2.42
C GLN A 8 -23.77 25.27 2.07
N GLN A 9 -22.94 25.70 3.02
CA GLN A 9 -21.50 25.87 2.85
C GLN A 9 -20.76 24.53 2.65
N LEU A 10 -21.20 23.47 3.34
CA LEU A 10 -20.65 22.12 3.16
C LEU A 10 -21.08 21.50 1.83
N ASP A 11 -22.25 21.82 1.30
CA ASP A 11 -22.69 21.35 -0.02
C ASP A 11 -21.99 22.10 -1.19
N GLU A 12 -21.71 23.39 -1.00
CA GLU A 12 -20.87 24.18 -1.90
C GLU A 12 -19.41 23.66 -1.90
N LEU A 13 -18.88 23.30 -0.74
CA LEU A 13 -17.57 22.64 -0.58
C LEU A 13 -17.52 21.31 -1.33
N ARG A 14 -18.51 20.43 -1.15
CA ARG A 14 -18.62 19.17 -1.93
C ARG A 14 -18.63 19.43 -3.43
N THR A 15 -19.38 20.44 -3.87
CA THR A 15 -19.52 20.78 -5.28
C THR A 15 -18.17 21.21 -5.88
N LEU A 16 -17.40 22.04 -5.18
CA LEU A 16 -16.06 22.47 -5.64
C LEU A 16 -15.03 21.33 -5.63
N ILE A 17 -15.08 20.42 -4.65
CA ILE A 17 -14.20 19.24 -4.61
C ILE A 17 -14.55 18.26 -5.74
N LEU A 18 -15.83 18.01 -6.01
CA LEU A 18 -16.26 17.16 -7.13
C LEU A 18 -15.89 17.76 -8.48
N LYS A 19 -16.05 19.08 -8.65
CA LYS A 19 -15.65 19.81 -9.85
C LYS A 19 -14.14 19.66 -10.12
N SER A 20 -13.30 19.78 -9.09
CA SER A 20 -11.84 19.64 -9.24
C SER A 20 -11.35 18.24 -9.60
N GLN A 21 -12.23 17.21 -9.61
CA GLN A 21 -11.90 15.88 -10.15
C GLN A 21 -12.09 15.78 -11.67
N SER A 22 -12.77 16.74 -12.30
CA SER A 22 -13.16 16.69 -13.71
C SER A 22 -12.72 17.91 -14.53
N GLU A 23 -12.54 19.07 -13.92
CA GLU A 23 -12.11 20.31 -14.57
C GLU A 23 -11.38 21.26 -13.61
N ASP A 24 -10.52 22.14 -14.15
CA ASP A 24 -9.79 23.13 -13.36
C ASP A 24 -10.75 24.14 -12.70
N LEU A 25 -10.50 24.44 -11.42
CA LEU A 25 -11.20 25.51 -10.71
C LEU A 25 -10.65 26.89 -11.13
N SER A 26 -11.54 27.87 -11.29
CA SER A 26 -11.12 29.26 -11.45
C SER A 26 -10.44 29.79 -10.18
N GLU A 27 -9.72 30.92 -10.28
CA GLU A 27 -9.06 31.56 -9.13
C GLU A 27 -10.06 31.90 -8.01
N ALA A 28 -11.25 32.39 -8.36
CA ALA A 28 -12.33 32.66 -7.40
C ALA A 28 -12.86 31.40 -6.71
N GLU A 29 -13.08 30.31 -7.47
CA GLU A 29 -13.51 29.01 -6.94
C GLU A 29 -12.42 28.36 -6.08
N THR A 30 -11.14 28.59 -6.40
CA THR A 30 -10.00 28.11 -5.61
C THR A 30 -9.87 28.87 -4.29
N ILE A 31 -10.10 30.18 -4.29
CA ILE A 31 -10.16 31.00 -3.07
C ILE A 31 -11.33 30.55 -2.20
N GLU A 32 -12.51 30.33 -2.79
CA GLU A 32 -13.71 29.91 -2.05
C GLU A 32 -13.61 28.48 -1.52
N LEU A 33 -13.06 27.54 -2.30
CA LEU A 33 -12.72 26.19 -1.82
C LEU A 33 -11.82 26.25 -0.58
N ASN A 34 -10.74 27.02 -0.62
CA ASN A 34 -9.86 27.20 0.53
C ASN A 34 -10.59 27.85 1.71
N ARG A 35 -11.45 28.85 1.47
CA ARG A 35 -12.27 29.50 2.51
C ARG A 35 -13.21 28.52 3.20
N LEU A 36 -13.83 27.61 2.43
CA LEU A 36 -14.78 26.62 2.92
C LEU A 36 -14.11 25.47 3.68
N ILE A 37 -12.93 25.01 3.25
CA ILE A 37 -12.13 23.99 3.97
C ILE A 37 -11.78 24.45 5.40
N HIS A 38 -11.51 25.75 5.59
CA HIS A 38 -11.17 26.33 6.89
C HIS A 38 -12.38 26.67 7.79
N LEU A 39 -13.60 26.29 7.40
CA LEU A 39 -14.78 26.38 8.27
C LEU A 39 -14.88 25.18 9.24
N PRO A 40 -15.59 25.31 10.38
CA PRO A 40 -15.87 24.17 11.27
C PRO A 40 -16.60 23.03 10.54
N GLY A 41 -16.01 21.84 10.53
CA GLY A 41 -16.46 20.67 9.76
C GLY A 41 -16.05 20.66 8.28
N GLY A 42 -15.44 21.72 7.76
CA GLY A 42 -15.01 21.83 6.36
C GLY A 42 -13.90 20.84 6.02
N ALA A 43 -12.82 20.82 6.81
CA ALA A 43 -11.72 19.88 6.63
C ALA A 43 -12.17 18.40 6.78
N GLU A 44 -13.05 18.12 7.75
CA GLU A 44 -13.65 16.80 7.97
C GLU A 44 -14.46 16.34 6.76
N GLU A 45 -15.40 17.16 6.27
CA GLU A 45 -16.23 16.85 5.11
C GLU A 45 -15.41 16.74 3.82
N ALA A 46 -14.36 17.56 3.65
CA ALA A 46 -13.44 17.46 2.53
C ALA A 46 -12.66 16.14 2.56
N ALA A 47 -12.09 15.76 3.70
CA ALA A 47 -11.40 14.48 3.86
C ALA A 47 -12.34 13.30 3.64
N ARG A 48 -13.55 13.34 4.21
CA ARG A 48 -14.61 12.35 4.07
C ARG A 48 -15.03 12.15 2.61
N LEU A 49 -15.10 13.23 1.82
CA LEU A 49 -15.47 13.15 0.41
C LEU A 49 -14.32 12.65 -0.47
N VAL A 50 -13.08 13.05 -0.19
CA VAL A 50 -11.87 12.55 -0.88
C VAL A 50 -11.68 11.04 -0.62
N ASP A 51 -11.86 10.57 0.61
CA ASP A 51 -11.84 9.14 0.94
C ASP A 51 -12.91 8.35 0.17
N GLN A 52 -14.14 8.88 0.10
CA GLN A 52 -15.20 8.29 -0.72
C GLN A 52 -14.87 8.25 -2.22
N LEU A 53 -14.25 9.29 -2.76
CA LEU A 53 -13.81 9.33 -4.16
C LEU A 53 -12.72 8.29 -4.44
N CYS A 54 -11.72 8.16 -3.56
CA CYS A 54 -10.70 7.11 -3.64
C CYS A 54 -11.34 5.71 -3.63
N ALA A 55 -12.26 5.45 -2.69
CA ALA A 55 -12.94 4.15 -2.55
C ALA A 55 -13.70 3.72 -3.82
N PHE A 56 -14.25 4.66 -4.61
CA PHE A 56 -14.88 4.34 -5.88
C PHE A 56 -13.89 3.99 -7.00
N THR A 57 -12.63 4.44 -6.92
CA THR A 57 -11.61 4.08 -7.92
C THR A 57 -11.04 2.67 -7.72
N ASP A 58 -10.86 2.21 -6.48
CA ASP A 58 -10.31 0.87 -6.19
C ASP A 58 -11.24 -0.27 -6.65
N VAL A 59 -12.56 -0.09 -6.60
CA VAL A 59 -13.57 -1.08 -7.05
C VAL A 59 -13.45 -1.42 -8.54
N GLY A 60 -12.84 -0.53 -9.36
CA GLY A 60 -12.59 -0.78 -10.77
C GLY A 60 -11.61 -1.92 -11.06
N SER A 61 -10.75 -2.27 -10.08
CA SER A 61 -9.68 -3.27 -10.24
C SER A 61 -10.04 -4.69 -9.81
N SER A 62 -11.12 -4.86 -9.01
CA SER A 62 -11.33 -6.06 -8.18
C SER A 62 -12.39 -7.03 -8.72
N ASN A 63 -13.04 -6.71 -9.84
CA ASN A 63 -14.13 -7.53 -10.43
C ASN A 63 -13.65 -8.58 -11.45
N SER A 64 -12.75 -9.48 -11.03
CA SER A 64 -12.49 -10.73 -11.76
C SER A 64 -12.05 -11.88 -10.85
N LEU A 65 -13.01 -12.53 -10.17
CA LEU A 65 -13.02 -13.95 -9.77
C LEU A 65 -14.22 -14.27 -8.86
N SER A 66 -15.28 -14.89 -9.40
CA SER A 66 -16.21 -15.78 -8.66
C SER A 66 -17.44 -16.19 -9.50
N LEU A 67 -17.30 -17.21 -10.36
CA LEU A 67 -18.46 -17.94 -10.90
C LEU A 67 -18.09 -19.29 -11.58
N GLU A 68 -17.44 -20.21 -10.87
CA GLU A 68 -17.45 -21.66 -11.19
C GLU A 68 -16.76 -22.49 -10.08
N GLU A 69 -17.49 -22.85 -9.00
CA GLU A 69 -17.19 -24.05 -8.19
C GLU A 69 -18.35 -24.43 -7.23
N GLU A 70 -19.54 -24.70 -7.78
CA GLU A 70 -20.51 -25.60 -7.12
C GLU A 70 -20.64 -26.89 -7.93
N GLN A 71 -20.71 -28.03 -7.24
CA GLN A 71 -20.77 -29.40 -7.79
C GLN A 71 -19.45 -29.82 -8.49
N SER A 72 -18.64 -30.72 -7.92
CA SER A 72 -19.08 -32.07 -7.53
C SER A 72 -18.13 -32.78 -6.56
N SER A 73 -18.68 -33.45 -5.54
CA SER A 73 -17.92 -34.23 -4.55
C SER A 73 -18.36 -35.71 -4.51
N ALA A 74 -17.91 -36.52 -5.47
CA ALA A 74 -18.16 -37.97 -5.43
C ALA A 74 -17.14 -38.83 -6.19
N ARG A 75 -16.43 -39.70 -5.45
CA ARG A 75 -15.79 -40.97 -5.88
C ARG A 75 -14.66 -40.84 -6.95
N ARG A 76 -13.39 -41.08 -6.64
CA ARG A 76 -12.70 -42.32 -6.19
C ARG A 76 -12.00 -43.07 -7.35
N ASP A 77 -10.85 -43.63 -7.01
CA ASP A 77 -10.22 -44.86 -7.55
C ASP A 77 -9.62 -44.84 -8.98
N SER A 78 -8.44 -44.19 -9.07
CA SER A 78 -7.17 -44.88 -9.39
C SER A 78 -6.66 -45.09 -10.84
N HIS A 79 -5.31 -45.00 -10.94
CA HIS A 79 -4.39 -45.66 -11.88
C HIS A 79 -4.35 -45.38 -13.41
N HIS A 80 -3.20 -44.79 -13.79
CA HIS A 80 -2.37 -45.04 -14.98
C HIS A 80 -2.67 -44.42 -16.37
N THR A 81 -1.56 -43.88 -16.92
CA THR A 81 -1.16 -43.74 -18.34
C THR A 81 -1.97 -42.85 -19.30
N ALA A 82 -1.26 -41.88 -19.87
CA ALA A 82 -1.56 -41.20 -21.15
C ALA A 82 -0.90 -41.98 -22.33
N PRO A 83 -0.93 -41.53 -23.60
CA PRO A 83 -1.66 -40.41 -24.24
C PRO A 83 -2.47 -40.91 -25.48
N PRO A 84 -2.44 -40.28 -26.68
CA PRO A 84 -3.11 -39.05 -27.13
C PRO A 84 -4.18 -39.31 -28.23
N ALA A 85 -4.60 -38.22 -28.92
CA ALA A 85 -4.92 -38.15 -30.37
C ALA A 85 -6.40 -38.17 -30.87
N PHE A 86 -6.78 -37.03 -31.45
CA PHE A 86 -7.49 -36.83 -32.73
C PHE A 86 -8.96 -37.31 -32.98
N ASN A 87 -9.78 -36.31 -33.33
CA ASN A 87 -10.60 -36.19 -34.57
C ASN A 87 -12.15 -36.32 -34.59
N THR A 88 -12.76 -35.23 -35.09
CA THR A 88 -13.91 -35.12 -36.01
C THR A 88 -15.29 -35.74 -35.72
N ALA A 89 -16.24 -34.84 -35.43
CA ALA A 89 -17.40 -34.48 -36.30
C ALA A 89 -18.73 -35.29 -36.32
N ALA A 90 -19.80 -34.56 -35.93
CA ALA A 90 -21.03 -34.28 -36.71
C ALA A 90 -22.16 -35.34 -36.96
N PHE A 91 -23.29 -35.13 -36.26
CA PHE A 91 -24.72 -35.26 -36.72
C PHE A 91 -25.23 -36.64 -37.23
N PRO A 92 -26.55 -36.84 -37.52
CA PRO A 92 -27.80 -36.13 -37.14
C PRO A 92 -28.64 -37.06 -36.19
N GLU A 93 -29.99 -37.19 -36.08
CA GLU A 93 -31.21 -36.55 -36.66
C GLU A 93 -32.44 -36.81 -35.71
N PRO A 94 -33.50 -35.97 -35.68
CA PRO A 94 -34.70 -36.19 -34.83
C PRO A 94 -36.01 -36.52 -35.59
N THR A 95 -37.05 -36.95 -34.87
CA THR A 95 -38.43 -37.25 -35.34
C THR A 95 -39.47 -36.45 -34.54
N THR A 96 -40.25 -35.53 -35.15
CA THR A 96 -41.64 -35.68 -35.68
C THR A 96 -42.72 -36.01 -34.62
N GLU A 97 -43.95 -35.45 -34.60
CA GLU A 97 -44.70 -34.71 -35.65
C GLU A 97 -45.91 -33.88 -35.12
N ARG A 98 -46.34 -32.83 -35.86
CA ARG A 98 -47.74 -32.29 -36.12
C ARG A 98 -48.76 -32.05 -34.95
N SER A 99 -49.77 -31.16 -35.04
CA SER A 99 -50.25 -30.20 -36.07
C SER A 99 -51.18 -29.07 -35.51
N ARG A 100 -51.50 -28.06 -36.35
CA ARG A 100 -52.45 -26.90 -36.17
C ARG A 100 -53.95 -27.33 -36.37
N PRO A 101 -55.05 -26.51 -36.55
CA PRO A 101 -55.23 -25.02 -36.70
C PRO A 101 -56.54 -24.47 -35.97
N VAL A 102 -57.28 -23.34 -36.16
CA VAL A 102 -57.17 -21.97 -36.79
C VAL A 102 -58.32 -20.98 -36.37
N VAL A 103 -58.04 -19.66 -36.25
CA VAL A 103 -58.87 -18.41 -36.47
C VAL A 103 -60.19 -18.05 -35.70
N ALA A 104 -60.08 -16.95 -34.92
CA ALA A 104 -60.88 -15.70 -34.68
C ALA A 104 -62.40 -15.49 -34.99
N SER A 105 -63.04 -14.59 -34.19
CA SER A 105 -63.69 -13.31 -34.65
C SER A 105 -64.20 -12.39 -33.49
N ARG A 106 -64.90 -11.27 -33.78
CA ARG A 106 -65.24 -10.06 -32.95
C ARG A 106 -66.72 -9.62 -33.25
N PRO A 107 -67.31 -8.49 -32.74
CA PRO A 107 -67.34 -7.81 -31.41
C PRO A 107 -68.77 -7.28 -31.01
N SER A 108 -68.95 -6.47 -29.94
CA SER A 108 -69.61 -5.11 -29.96
C SER A 108 -70.08 -4.51 -28.59
N ARG A 109 -70.09 -3.15 -28.51
CA ARG A 109 -70.94 -2.14 -27.78
C ARG A 109 -71.69 -2.46 -26.44
N SER A 110 -72.04 -1.50 -25.54
CA SER A 110 -71.68 -0.08 -25.28
C SER A 110 -72.47 0.52 -24.06
N GLN A 111 -71.94 1.56 -23.38
CA GLN A 111 -72.65 2.50 -22.43
C GLN A 111 -73.20 1.89 -21.10
N ALA A 112 -73.49 2.64 -20.01
CA ALA A 112 -72.97 3.91 -19.45
C ALA A 112 -73.44 4.14 -17.97
N GLU A 113 -72.72 5.02 -17.26
CA GLU A 113 -73.19 5.96 -16.21
C GLU A 113 -73.62 5.59 -14.75
N THR A 114 -73.23 6.51 -13.83
CA THR A 114 -73.79 6.89 -12.49
C THR A 114 -73.43 6.16 -11.18
N HIS A 115 -73.49 6.94 -10.08
CA HIS A 115 -73.03 6.65 -8.71
C HIS A 115 -74.14 6.12 -7.77
N SER A 116 -73.77 5.47 -6.66
CA SER A 116 -74.16 5.95 -5.30
C SER A 116 -73.53 5.13 -4.14
N LEU A 117 -73.61 5.69 -2.92
CA LEU A 117 -72.97 5.25 -1.68
C LEU A 117 -73.49 3.90 -1.14
N ASN A 118 -72.62 3.15 -0.45
CA ASN A 118 -72.98 2.31 0.70
C ASN A 118 -71.76 2.00 1.62
N TRP A 119 -71.10 3.06 2.12
CA TRP A 119 -69.75 2.97 2.71
C TRP A 119 -69.70 2.57 4.21
N THR A 120 -70.82 2.19 4.83
CA THR A 120 -70.97 2.14 6.31
C THR A 120 -71.05 0.74 6.92
N ARG A 121 -70.80 -0.34 6.17
CA ARG A 121 -70.87 -1.73 6.68
C ARG A 121 -69.52 -2.46 6.86
N ALA A 122 -68.40 -1.90 6.36
CA ALA A 122 -67.12 -2.62 6.33
C ALA A 122 -66.39 -2.71 7.69
N TYR A 123 -66.42 -1.65 8.50
CA TYR A 123 -65.53 -1.51 9.66
C TYR A 123 -65.78 -2.50 10.82
N TRP A 124 -67.01 -2.98 10.99
CA TRP A 124 -67.34 -3.90 12.10
C TRP A 124 -66.74 -5.32 11.95
N LEU A 125 -66.49 -5.78 10.71
CA LEU A 125 -65.90 -7.10 10.48
C LEU A 125 -64.38 -7.12 10.74
N VAL A 126 -63.69 -6.02 10.45
CA VAL A 126 -62.22 -5.91 10.67
C VAL A 126 -61.89 -5.91 12.15
N GLY A 127 -62.66 -5.21 12.98
CA GLY A 127 -62.45 -5.18 14.45
C GLY A 127 -62.59 -6.56 15.12
N LEU A 128 -63.53 -7.39 14.65
CA LEU A 128 -63.71 -8.76 15.15
C LEU A 128 -62.56 -9.70 14.74
N ALA A 129 -62.00 -9.55 13.55
CA ALA A 129 -60.83 -10.33 13.13
C ALA A 129 -59.58 -9.97 13.98
N ALA A 130 -59.38 -8.69 14.27
CA ALA A 130 -58.24 -8.21 15.05
C ALA A 130 -58.23 -8.74 16.50
N SER A 131 -59.39 -8.76 17.18
CA SER A 131 -59.46 -9.21 18.59
C SER A 131 -59.11 -10.69 18.77
N HIS A 132 -59.53 -11.55 17.84
CA HIS A 132 -59.24 -12.99 17.89
C HIS A 132 -57.75 -13.30 17.67
N LEU A 133 -57.06 -12.54 16.82
CA LEU A 133 -55.61 -12.68 16.61
C LEU A 133 -54.81 -12.27 17.86
N VAL A 134 -55.20 -11.21 18.56
CA VAL A 134 -54.55 -10.79 19.82
C VAL A 134 -54.74 -11.84 20.91
N ILE A 135 -55.95 -12.38 21.09
CA ILE A 135 -56.23 -13.42 22.09
C ILE A 135 -55.45 -14.72 21.76
N GLY A 136 -55.40 -15.13 20.49
CA GLY A 136 -54.62 -16.28 20.05
C GLY A 136 -53.12 -16.12 20.31
N SER A 137 -52.56 -14.93 20.05
CA SER A 137 -51.16 -14.60 20.33
C SER A 137 -50.84 -14.66 21.83
N PHE A 138 -51.72 -14.13 22.69
CA PHE A 138 -51.55 -14.16 24.14
C PHE A 138 -51.61 -15.60 24.70
N ALA A 139 -52.54 -16.42 24.21
CA ALA A 139 -52.63 -17.83 24.58
C ALA A 139 -51.37 -18.62 24.15
N TRP A 140 -50.86 -18.38 22.94
CA TRP A 140 -49.62 -19.01 22.45
C TRP A 140 -48.37 -18.57 23.24
N SER A 141 -48.35 -17.33 23.73
CA SER A 141 -47.29 -16.81 24.60
C SER A 141 -47.24 -17.52 25.95
N LEU A 142 -48.41 -17.74 26.58
CA LEU A 142 -48.55 -18.38 27.90
C LEU A 142 -48.47 -19.91 27.87
N ALA A 143 -48.71 -20.55 26.72
CA ALA A 143 -48.72 -22.01 26.59
C ALA A 143 -47.34 -22.65 26.31
N ARG A 144 -46.24 -21.89 26.35
CA ARG A 144 -44.89 -22.45 26.20
C ARG A 144 -44.50 -23.21 27.47
N PRO A 145 -44.19 -24.52 27.42
CA PRO A 145 -43.71 -25.25 28.59
C PRO A 145 -42.38 -24.66 29.06
N ALA A 146 -42.16 -24.66 30.38
CA ALA A 146 -40.92 -24.19 30.98
C ALA A 146 -39.74 -25.03 30.46
N ARG A 147 -38.95 -24.44 29.56
CA ARG A 147 -37.73 -25.07 29.05
C ARG A 147 -36.70 -25.03 30.17
N GLU A 148 -36.31 -26.21 30.67
CA GLU A 148 -35.23 -26.31 31.65
C GLU A 148 -34.00 -25.57 31.10
N VAL A 149 -33.48 -24.63 31.91
CA VAL A 149 -32.21 -23.98 31.60
C VAL A 149 -31.12 -24.99 31.92
N ALA A 150 -30.85 -25.88 30.96
CA ALA A 150 -29.58 -26.56 30.89
C ALA A 150 -28.48 -25.49 31.05
N PRO A 151 -27.48 -25.70 31.92
CA PRO A 151 -26.45 -24.69 32.14
C PRO A 151 -25.84 -24.32 30.80
N ILE A 152 -25.70 -23.02 30.53
CA ILE A 152 -25.00 -22.55 29.34
C ILE A 152 -23.56 -23.02 29.51
N ALA A 153 -23.24 -24.15 28.89
CA ALA A 153 -21.87 -24.50 28.59
C ALA A 153 -21.33 -23.33 27.76
N MET A 154 -20.44 -22.54 28.35
CA MET A 154 -19.62 -21.63 27.59
C MET A 154 -18.84 -22.49 26.61
N GLN A 155 -19.35 -22.61 25.38
CA GLN A 155 -18.50 -22.90 24.26
C GLN A 155 -17.51 -21.74 24.22
N THR A 156 -16.33 -21.97 24.77
CA THR A 156 -15.14 -21.20 24.46
C THR A 156 -14.96 -21.31 22.96
N ALA A 157 -15.54 -20.34 22.24
CA ALA A 157 -15.38 -20.20 20.80
C ALA A 157 -13.88 -20.27 20.55
N LYS A 158 -13.44 -21.34 19.87
CA LYS A 158 -12.03 -21.70 19.83
C LYS A 158 -11.32 -20.66 18.98
N VAL A 159 -10.82 -19.62 19.64
CA VAL A 159 -10.20 -18.44 19.03
C VAL A 159 -9.22 -18.93 17.99
N LYS A 160 -9.46 -18.55 16.73
CA LYS A 160 -8.58 -18.96 15.65
C LYS A 160 -7.22 -18.31 15.90
N PRO A 161 -6.12 -19.08 15.84
CA PRO A 161 -4.79 -18.51 15.98
C PRO A 161 -4.57 -17.42 14.92
N PRO A 162 -3.80 -16.36 15.22
CA PRO A 162 -3.48 -15.33 14.24
C PRO A 162 -2.94 -15.91 12.93
N GLN A 163 -3.29 -15.29 11.81
CA GLN A 163 -2.83 -15.69 10.48
C GLN A 163 -2.33 -14.48 9.71
N ILE A 164 -1.25 -14.64 8.95
CA ILE A 164 -0.83 -13.62 7.99
C ILE A 164 -1.78 -13.65 6.79
N VAL A 165 -2.35 -12.50 6.44
CA VAL A 165 -3.29 -12.30 5.33
C VAL A 165 -2.70 -11.47 4.19
N SER A 166 -1.64 -10.70 4.43
CA SER A 166 -0.85 -10.04 3.38
C SER A 166 0.62 -9.88 3.78
N MET A 167 1.51 -9.83 2.79
CA MET A 167 2.96 -9.65 2.93
C MET A 167 3.49 -8.82 1.75
N THR A 168 4.40 -7.89 1.98
CA THR A 168 5.10 -7.15 0.91
C THR A 168 6.57 -6.97 1.30
N ALA A 169 7.48 -7.54 0.51
CA ALA A 169 8.94 -7.57 0.75
C ALA A 169 9.37 -8.00 2.17
N CYS A 170 8.62 -8.89 2.82
CA CYS A 170 8.89 -9.29 4.20
C CYS A 170 10.17 -10.13 4.34
N VAL A 171 11.12 -9.63 5.14
CA VAL A 171 12.26 -10.41 5.64
C VAL A 171 12.05 -10.70 7.11
N TRP A 172 12.05 -11.98 7.51
CA TRP A 172 11.86 -12.39 8.90
C TRP A 172 13.19 -12.72 9.59
N GLY A 173 13.39 -12.15 10.78
CA GLY A 173 14.57 -12.36 11.61
C GLY A 173 14.52 -13.69 12.36
N HIS A 174 15.70 -14.23 12.68
CA HIS A 174 15.84 -15.52 13.36
C HIS A 174 15.45 -15.39 14.86
N GLY A 175 14.18 -15.65 15.19
CA GLY A 175 13.69 -15.59 16.57
C GLY A 175 12.47 -16.47 16.92
N GLY A 176 12.02 -17.32 15.99
CA GLY A 176 10.91 -18.26 16.21
C GLY A 176 11.24 -19.67 15.69
N ASN A 177 10.39 -20.66 16.02
CA ASN A 177 10.57 -22.05 15.59
C ASN A 177 10.25 -22.27 14.10
N SER A 178 9.57 -21.33 13.45
CA SER A 178 9.23 -21.36 12.03
C SER A 178 9.25 -19.96 11.42
N VAL A 179 9.37 -19.88 10.08
CA VAL A 179 9.19 -18.62 9.34
C VAL A 179 7.69 -18.45 9.05
N PRO A 180 7.07 -17.30 9.39
CA PRO A 180 5.66 -17.06 9.11
C PRO A 180 5.33 -17.15 7.63
N THR A 181 4.18 -17.73 7.31
CA THR A 181 3.72 -17.98 5.94
C THR A 181 2.25 -17.64 5.76
N LEU A 182 1.90 -17.16 4.56
CA LEU A 182 0.58 -16.66 4.21
C LEU A 182 -0.53 -17.72 4.47
N GLY A 183 -1.61 -17.32 5.14
CA GLY A 183 -2.75 -18.17 5.48
C GLY A 183 -2.44 -19.30 6.48
N LYS A 184 -1.23 -19.37 7.06
CA LYS A 184 -0.90 -20.36 8.10
C LYS A 184 -1.16 -19.80 9.51
N PRO A 185 -1.59 -20.66 10.45
CA PRO A 185 -1.73 -20.29 11.85
C PRO A 185 -0.36 -20.04 12.50
N ILE A 186 -0.24 -18.92 13.21
CA ILE A 186 0.91 -18.60 14.06
C ILE A 186 0.58 -19.10 15.48
N HIS A 187 1.55 -19.69 16.17
CA HIS A 187 1.32 -20.31 17.48
C HIS A 187 1.46 -19.33 18.65
N GLN A 188 0.79 -19.65 19.76
CA GLN A 188 0.90 -18.90 21.02
C GLN A 188 2.36 -18.92 21.52
N GLY A 189 2.84 -17.78 22.03
CA GLY A 189 4.22 -17.61 22.47
C GLY A 189 5.26 -17.43 21.35
N GLU A 190 4.88 -17.50 20.07
CA GLU A 190 5.82 -17.18 18.98
C GLU A 190 6.11 -15.68 18.93
N VAL A 191 7.39 -15.34 18.74
CA VAL A 191 7.89 -13.98 18.55
C VAL A 191 8.21 -13.79 17.07
N LEU A 192 7.54 -12.84 16.42
CA LEU A 192 7.75 -12.51 15.02
C LEU A 192 8.59 -11.23 14.92
N ASN A 193 9.80 -11.37 14.38
CA ASN A 193 10.70 -10.25 14.11
C ASN A 193 10.64 -9.93 12.61
N LEU A 194 9.87 -8.92 12.22
CA LEU A 194 9.85 -8.41 10.85
C LEU A 194 11.01 -7.44 10.69
N VAL A 195 12.02 -7.82 9.91
CA VAL A 195 13.25 -7.02 9.73
C VAL A 195 13.08 -5.99 8.62
N GLU A 196 12.44 -6.41 7.54
CA GLU A 196 12.10 -5.60 6.36
C GLU A 196 10.67 -5.92 5.93
N GLY A 197 10.05 -5.03 5.14
CA GLY A 197 8.74 -5.23 4.54
C GLY A 197 7.57 -4.76 5.41
N VAL A 198 6.36 -5.10 4.96
CA VAL A 198 5.10 -4.87 5.67
C VAL A 198 4.29 -6.16 5.67
N ALA A 199 3.89 -6.63 6.86
CA ALA A 199 3.04 -7.81 7.02
C ALA A 199 1.71 -7.42 7.65
N GLU A 200 0.64 -8.09 7.23
CA GLU A 200 -0.71 -7.88 7.77
C GLU A 200 -1.25 -9.19 8.34
N LEU A 201 -1.72 -9.12 9.58
CA LEU A 201 -2.20 -10.25 10.36
C LEU A 201 -3.69 -10.07 10.67
N LYS A 202 -4.47 -11.14 10.52
CA LYS A 202 -5.81 -11.21 11.10
C LYS A 202 -5.74 -11.90 12.46
N THR A 203 -6.31 -11.26 13.48
CA THR A 203 -6.47 -11.81 14.83
C THR A 203 -7.96 -11.88 15.19
N GLY A 204 -8.33 -12.76 16.14
CA GLY A 204 -9.71 -12.82 16.64
C GLY A 204 -10.79 -13.13 15.58
N ASP A 205 -10.47 -13.87 14.52
CA ASP A 205 -11.38 -14.12 13.39
C ASP A 205 -12.68 -14.82 13.83
N GLY A 206 -13.80 -14.07 13.77
CA GLY A 206 -15.12 -14.47 14.23
C GLY A 206 -15.45 -14.15 15.69
N THR A 207 -14.64 -13.36 16.41
CA THR A 207 -14.87 -12.97 17.82
C THR A 207 -14.89 -11.45 18.03
N PRO A 208 -15.42 -10.93 19.16
CA PRO A 208 -15.52 -9.48 19.38
C PRO A 208 -14.19 -8.71 19.38
N ASN A 209 -13.07 -9.41 19.57
CA ASN A 209 -11.70 -8.92 19.46
C ASN A 209 -11.07 -9.15 18.07
N GLU A 210 -11.89 -9.32 17.03
CA GLU A 210 -11.41 -9.39 15.65
C GLU A 210 -10.69 -8.10 15.26
N ALA A 211 -9.47 -8.22 14.74
CA ALA A 211 -8.70 -7.08 14.25
C ALA A 211 -7.88 -7.45 13.00
N LEU A 212 -7.65 -6.43 12.17
CA LEU A 212 -6.65 -6.42 11.13
C LEU A 212 -5.45 -5.60 11.64
N VAL A 213 -4.30 -6.26 11.80
CA VAL A 213 -3.10 -5.66 12.39
C VAL A 213 -1.96 -5.67 11.39
N ARG A 214 -1.47 -4.48 11.04
CA ARG A 214 -0.38 -4.28 10.08
C ARG A 214 0.88 -3.87 10.82
N ILE A 215 2.01 -4.52 10.51
CA ILE A 215 3.32 -4.25 11.11
C ILE A 215 4.34 -3.85 10.04
N GLU A 216 5.22 -2.92 10.40
CA GLU A 216 6.20 -2.30 9.50
C GLU A 216 7.62 -2.66 9.98
N GLY A 217 8.42 -3.29 9.12
CA GLY A 217 9.82 -3.60 9.44
C GLY A 217 10.67 -2.33 9.57
N PRO A 218 11.60 -2.22 10.55
CA PRO A 218 11.93 -3.20 11.57
C PRO A 218 10.98 -3.17 12.78
N ALA A 219 10.32 -4.29 13.07
CA ALA A 219 9.44 -4.47 14.22
C ALA A 219 9.52 -5.89 14.83
N SER A 220 9.14 -6.01 16.10
CA SER A 220 9.06 -7.27 16.82
C SER A 220 7.74 -7.34 17.59
N ILE A 221 6.95 -8.38 17.32
CA ILE A 221 5.70 -8.68 18.02
C ILE A 221 5.72 -10.09 18.62
N PHE A 222 4.81 -10.37 19.55
CA PHE A 222 4.59 -11.71 20.09
C PHE A 222 3.11 -12.08 20.16
N ILE A 223 2.80 -13.37 20.02
CA ILE A 223 1.45 -13.91 20.15
C ILE A 223 1.17 -14.27 21.61
N ARG A 224 0.09 -13.72 22.18
CA ARG A 224 -0.38 -14.01 23.55
C ARG A 224 -1.21 -15.28 23.61
N ASP A 225 -1.35 -15.83 24.82
CA ASP A 225 -2.17 -17.02 25.11
C ASP A 225 -3.66 -16.83 24.77
N ASP A 226 -4.16 -15.60 24.72
CA ASP A 226 -5.54 -15.28 24.31
C ASP A 226 -5.69 -15.03 22.80
N GLY A 227 -4.64 -15.26 22.00
CA GLY A 227 -4.63 -15.04 20.55
C GLY A 227 -4.52 -13.57 20.14
N GLN A 228 -4.34 -12.66 21.08
CA GLN A 228 -4.05 -11.25 20.83
C GLN A 228 -2.52 -11.02 20.72
N LEU A 229 -2.11 -9.78 20.51
CA LEU A 229 -0.70 -9.45 20.24
C LEU A 229 -0.06 -8.63 21.37
N GLY A 230 1.26 -8.65 21.39
CA GLY A 230 2.07 -7.61 22.02
C GLY A 230 3.14 -7.10 21.07
N LEU A 231 3.51 -5.83 21.20
CA LEU A 231 4.58 -5.12 20.50
C LEU A 231 5.78 -5.02 21.43
N ASN A 232 6.94 -5.53 20.99
CA ASN A 232 8.21 -5.35 21.69
C ASN A 232 8.90 -4.05 21.25
N HIS A 233 8.92 -3.79 19.94
CA HIS A 233 9.44 -2.56 19.32
C HIS A 233 9.01 -2.45 17.85
N GLY A 234 9.21 -1.28 17.26
CA GLY A 234 8.85 -0.96 15.87
C GLY A 234 7.49 -0.29 15.75
N THR A 235 6.89 -0.39 14.56
CA THR A 235 5.65 0.32 14.20
C THR A 235 4.54 -0.65 13.81
N LEU A 236 3.33 -0.40 14.31
CA LEU A 236 2.15 -1.25 14.17
C LEU A 236 0.89 -0.38 14.02
N THR A 237 -0.05 -0.75 13.15
CA THR A 237 -1.43 -0.22 13.23
C THR A 237 -2.45 -1.35 13.37
N ALA A 238 -3.53 -1.12 14.11
CA ALA A 238 -4.56 -2.11 14.40
C ALA A 238 -5.95 -1.52 14.19
N LYS A 239 -6.69 -2.08 13.23
CA LYS A 239 -8.10 -1.75 12.95
C LYS A 239 -8.98 -2.82 13.58
N SER A 240 -9.77 -2.45 14.57
CA SER A 240 -10.74 -3.35 15.20
C SER A 240 -11.93 -3.57 14.27
N LEU A 241 -12.26 -4.82 13.99
CA LEU A 241 -13.39 -5.22 13.12
C LEU A 241 -14.59 -5.73 13.94
N GLY A 242 -14.41 -5.98 15.24
CA GLY A 242 -15.46 -6.40 16.16
C GLY A 242 -16.27 -5.25 16.78
N PHE A 243 -17.04 -5.56 17.83
CA PHE A 243 -17.95 -4.63 18.51
C PHE A 243 -17.86 -4.79 20.03
N GLY A 244 -18.10 -3.70 20.76
CA GLY A 244 -17.97 -3.64 22.22
C GLY A 244 -16.79 -2.77 22.65
N SER A 245 -16.66 -2.49 23.95
CA SER A 245 -15.57 -1.66 24.47
C SER A 245 -14.35 -2.51 24.86
N GLU A 246 -13.14 -1.98 24.67
CA GLU A 246 -11.87 -2.61 25.07
C GLU A 246 -11.66 -4.06 24.57
N GLN A 247 -12.19 -4.43 23.40
CA GLN A 247 -12.13 -5.82 22.94
C GLN A 247 -10.76 -6.19 22.37
N VAL A 248 -10.13 -5.29 21.63
CA VAL A 248 -8.78 -5.48 21.08
C VAL A 248 -7.78 -4.87 22.05
N SER A 249 -6.79 -5.66 22.47
CA SER A 249 -5.79 -5.25 23.45
C SER A 249 -4.39 -5.63 23.01
N ILE A 250 -3.44 -4.71 23.13
CA ILE A 250 -2.05 -4.87 22.72
C ILE A 250 -1.14 -4.57 23.91
N ILE A 251 -0.28 -5.52 24.27
CA ILE A 251 0.77 -5.30 25.27
C ILE A 251 1.90 -4.51 24.59
N THR A 252 2.45 -3.51 25.27
CA THR A 252 3.55 -2.66 24.78
C THR A 252 4.59 -2.48 25.90
N PRO A 253 5.80 -1.96 25.64
CA PRO A 253 6.81 -1.76 26.69
C PRO A 253 6.40 -0.75 27.77
N ILE A 254 5.42 0.11 27.47
CA ILE A 254 4.85 1.08 28.41
C ILE A 254 3.62 0.58 29.16
N GLY A 255 3.00 -0.53 28.75
CA GLY A 255 1.78 -1.04 29.37
C GLY A 255 0.77 -1.65 28.40
N LEU A 256 -0.50 -1.67 28.77
CA LEU A 256 -1.58 -2.26 27.96
C LEU A 256 -2.36 -1.17 27.22
N VAL A 257 -2.45 -1.28 25.89
CA VAL A 257 -3.36 -0.46 25.07
C VAL A 257 -4.62 -1.28 24.78
N SER A 258 -5.78 -0.83 25.26
CA SER A 258 -7.10 -1.36 24.92
C SER A 258 -7.79 -0.48 23.89
N VAL A 259 -8.60 -1.08 23.01
CA VAL A 259 -9.21 -0.43 21.85
C VAL A 259 -10.68 -0.86 21.71
N ASP A 260 -11.59 0.08 21.50
CA ASP A 260 -13.01 -0.19 21.26
C ASP A 260 -13.25 -0.78 19.86
N GLY A 261 -14.30 -1.60 19.70
CA GLY A 261 -14.76 -2.12 18.42
C GLY A 261 -14.97 -1.01 17.37
N GLN A 262 -14.64 -1.29 16.11
CA GLN A 262 -14.62 -0.33 14.97
C GLN A 262 -13.58 0.82 15.06
N SER A 263 -12.76 0.89 16.11
CA SER A 263 -11.71 1.92 16.24
C SER A 263 -10.43 1.56 15.47
N TYR A 264 -9.64 2.56 15.10
CA TYR A 264 -8.35 2.39 14.40
C TYR A 264 -7.22 3.13 15.13
N VAL A 265 -6.19 2.38 15.56
CA VAL A 265 -5.06 2.88 16.36
C VAL A 265 -3.72 2.60 15.69
N GLY A 266 -2.74 3.47 15.91
CA GLY A 266 -1.33 3.27 15.60
C GLY A 266 -0.47 3.25 16.86
N LEU A 267 0.53 2.35 16.89
CA LEU A 267 1.54 2.22 17.94
C LEU A 267 2.95 2.38 17.34
N VAL A 268 3.75 3.31 17.88
CA VAL A 268 5.20 3.41 17.63
C VAL A 268 5.93 3.07 18.91
N SER A 269 7.00 2.28 18.83
CA SER A 269 7.80 1.88 19.99
C SER A 269 9.28 1.80 19.60
N LEU A 270 10.00 2.92 19.68
CA LEU A 270 11.35 3.09 19.15
C LEU A 270 12.30 3.63 20.21
N GLY A 271 13.24 2.79 20.66
CA GLY A 271 14.17 3.13 21.73
C GLY A 271 13.42 3.46 23.02
N ASP A 272 13.69 4.65 23.56
CA ASP A 272 13.10 5.20 24.78
C ASP A 272 11.79 5.99 24.56
N SER A 273 11.21 5.95 23.35
CA SER A 273 9.95 6.63 23.03
C SER A 273 8.87 5.68 22.54
N HIS A 274 7.69 5.79 23.13
CA HIS A 274 6.53 4.96 22.83
C HIS A 274 5.29 5.83 22.65
N GLU A 275 4.60 5.68 21.52
CA GLU A 275 3.50 6.55 21.10
C GLU A 275 2.28 5.73 20.72
N VAL A 276 1.11 6.21 21.12
CA VAL A 276 -0.21 5.67 20.77
C VAL A 276 -0.99 6.79 20.10
N HIS A 277 -1.42 6.61 18.85
CA HIS A 277 -2.22 7.59 18.11
C HIS A 277 -3.55 6.97 17.72
N LEU A 278 -4.65 7.68 17.93
CA LEU A 278 -6.00 7.19 17.67
C LEU A 278 -6.61 7.90 16.46
N PHE A 279 -6.74 7.17 15.36
CA PHE A 279 -7.21 7.71 14.08
C PHE A 279 -8.73 7.67 13.95
N SER A 280 -9.40 6.72 14.62
CA SER A 280 -10.85 6.73 14.76
C SER A 280 -11.33 5.96 15.99
N GLY A 281 -12.48 6.36 16.55
CA GLY A 281 -13.12 5.68 17.67
C GLY A 281 -12.51 6.02 19.04
N ARG A 282 -12.17 4.99 19.85
CA ARG A 282 -11.68 5.15 21.24
C ARG A 282 -10.63 4.13 21.66
N ALA A 283 -9.71 4.57 22.50
CA ALA A 283 -8.67 3.73 23.10
C ALA A 283 -8.33 4.15 24.54
N PHE A 284 -7.73 3.21 25.28
CA PHE A 284 -7.31 3.39 26.67
C PHE A 284 -5.89 2.84 26.82
N VAL A 285 -4.96 3.68 27.28
CA VAL A 285 -3.58 3.31 27.57
C VAL A 285 -3.43 3.16 29.08
N ARG A 286 -3.13 1.95 29.54
CA ARG A 286 -2.84 1.63 30.95
C ARG A 286 -1.34 1.55 31.16
N PRO A 287 -0.67 2.62 31.63
CA PRO A 287 0.77 2.60 31.83
C PRO A 287 1.19 1.58 32.91
N LEU A 288 2.40 1.03 32.76
CA LEU A 288 3.12 0.41 33.87
C LEU A 288 3.41 1.48 34.94
N SER A 289 3.39 1.09 36.21
CA SER A 289 3.52 2.00 37.35
C SER A 289 4.77 2.88 37.37
N THR A 290 5.79 2.54 36.57
CA THR A 290 7.00 3.34 36.33
C THR A 290 6.70 4.68 35.62
N TYR A 291 5.68 4.74 34.76
CA TYR A 291 5.30 5.94 33.99
C TYR A 291 4.10 6.70 34.59
N GLY A 292 3.38 6.08 35.52
CA GLY A 292 2.18 6.64 36.14
C GLY A 292 1.19 5.55 36.55
N SER A 293 0.15 5.93 37.28
CA SER A 293 -0.88 5.02 37.82
C SER A 293 -2.30 5.37 37.37
N SER A 294 -2.43 6.21 36.34
CA SER A 294 -3.70 6.69 35.78
C SER A 294 -3.83 6.26 34.33
N ASP A 295 -4.91 5.53 34.03
CA ASP A 295 -5.31 5.21 32.65
C ASP A 295 -5.47 6.50 31.83
N VAL A 296 -4.81 6.57 30.67
CA VAL A 296 -5.01 7.64 29.69
C VAL A 296 -6.11 7.20 28.73
N ARG A 297 -7.17 7.98 28.61
CA ARG A 297 -8.22 7.80 27.60
C ARG A 297 -7.92 8.68 26.39
N LEU A 298 -8.09 8.12 25.20
CA LEU A 298 -7.95 8.79 23.92
C LEU A 298 -9.30 8.74 23.18
N GLU A 299 -9.72 9.86 22.60
CA GLU A 299 -10.77 9.93 21.59
C GLU A 299 -10.15 10.16 20.19
N GLU A 300 -10.98 10.13 19.14
CA GLU A 300 -10.58 10.36 17.75
C GLU A 300 -9.79 11.67 17.57
N GLY A 301 -8.55 11.57 17.07
CA GLY A 301 -7.62 12.69 16.93
C GLY A 301 -6.59 12.81 18.06
N ASP A 302 -6.75 12.12 19.19
CA ASP A 302 -5.77 12.14 20.30
C ASP A 302 -4.58 11.19 20.04
N ALA A 303 -3.40 11.61 20.49
CA ALA A 303 -2.23 10.77 20.68
C ALA A 303 -1.56 11.01 22.03
N VAL A 304 -0.82 10.00 22.52
CA VAL A 304 -0.01 10.10 23.74
C VAL A 304 1.39 9.52 23.53
N ARG A 305 2.41 10.25 23.99
CA ARG A 305 3.81 9.81 24.06
C ARG A 305 4.18 9.55 25.52
N LEU A 306 4.87 8.43 25.76
CA LEU A 306 5.48 8.07 27.02
C LEU A 306 6.95 7.75 26.77
N SER A 307 7.85 8.32 27.59
CA SER A 307 9.30 8.22 27.37
C SER A 307 10.10 7.84 28.63
N THR A 308 11.15 7.02 28.46
CA THR A 308 12.09 6.59 29.52
C THR A 308 13.24 7.58 29.74
N GLY A 309 12.90 8.84 30.02
CA GLY A 309 13.87 9.89 30.37
C GLY A 309 14.33 9.86 31.84
N THR A 310 15.39 10.61 32.16
CA THR A 310 15.68 11.04 33.55
C THR A 310 14.58 11.99 34.06
N GLU A 311 14.50 12.25 35.36
CA GLU A 311 13.32 12.85 36.06
C GLU A 311 12.78 14.20 35.53
N MET A 312 13.44 14.87 34.58
CA MET A 312 12.94 16.09 33.91
C MET A 312 12.28 15.84 32.54
N ASP A 313 12.48 14.65 31.96
CA ASP A 313 12.06 14.27 30.60
C ASP A 313 11.17 13.00 30.59
N SER A 314 10.98 12.37 31.76
CA SER A 314 9.98 11.31 31.98
C SER A 314 8.58 11.93 32.08
N GLY A 315 7.69 11.64 31.14
CA GLY A 315 6.33 12.20 31.16
C GLY A 315 5.33 11.50 30.25
N VAL A 316 4.05 11.78 30.51
CA VAL A 316 2.91 11.44 29.64
C VAL A 316 2.52 12.71 28.89
N VAL A 317 2.76 12.75 27.59
CA VAL A 317 2.53 13.94 26.74
C VAL A 317 1.40 13.66 25.76
N LEU A 318 0.29 14.40 25.87
CA LEU A 318 -0.80 14.38 24.90
C LEU A 318 -0.51 15.32 23.72
N PHE A 319 -0.82 14.88 22.51
CA PHE A 319 -0.65 15.62 21.25
C PHE A 319 -1.60 15.09 20.16
N GLU A 320 -1.51 15.60 18.93
CA GLU A 320 -2.40 15.24 17.82
C GLU A 320 -2.01 13.90 17.16
N ALA A 321 -3.01 13.09 16.81
CA ALA A 321 -2.82 11.83 16.08
C ALA A 321 -2.32 12.07 14.66
N SER A 322 -1.21 11.43 14.29
CA SER A 322 -0.59 11.63 12.98
C SER A 322 -0.39 10.30 12.27
N MET A 323 -1.15 10.10 11.18
CA MET A 323 -0.91 8.97 10.27
C MET A 323 0.45 9.07 9.58
N ALA A 324 1.11 10.24 9.59
CA ALA A 324 2.47 10.40 9.05
C ALA A 324 3.52 9.59 9.83
N SER A 325 3.30 9.30 11.11
CA SER A 325 4.18 8.40 11.89
C SER A 325 4.16 6.94 11.41
N PHE A 326 3.24 6.57 10.50
CA PHE A 326 2.98 5.19 10.06
C PHE A 326 3.10 5.09 8.54
N ALA A 327 4.18 4.50 8.04
CA ALA A 327 4.45 4.48 6.61
C ALA A 327 3.39 3.68 5.85
N SER A 328 2.84 2.62 6.46
CA SER A 328 1.82 1.77 5.83
C SER A 328 0.38 2.27 6.02
N ALA A 329 0.19 3.35 6.80
CA ALA A 329 -1.09 4.07 6.91
C ALA A 329 -1.13 5.32 6.02
N ARG A 330 0.02 5.96 5.76
CA ARG A 330 0.12 7.03 4.74
C ARG A 330 -0.32 6.52 3.37
N SER A 331 -1.29 7.20 2.76
CA SER A 331 -1.66 6.98 1.34
C SER A 331 -0.44 7.09 0.42
N ASN A 332 -0.41 6.32 -0.67
CA ASN A 332 0.62 6.52 -1.71
C ASN A 332 0.56 7.93 -2.32
N ALA A 333 -0.58 8.62 -2.23
CA ALA A 333 -0.74 10.00 -2.67
C ALA A 333 -0.24 11.06 -1.66
N PHE A 334 0.16 10.67 -0.45
CA PHE A 334 0.94 11.54 0.44
C PHE A 334 2.25 11.89 -0.26
N ASP A 335 2.58 13.18 -0.36
CA ASP A 335 3.69 13.70 -1.19
C ASP A 335 3.60 13.31 -2.69
N PRO A 336 2.81 14.03 -3.52
CA PRO A 336 2.76 13.82 -4.96
C PRO A 336 3.94 14.50 -5.68
N LEU A 337 4.56 13.81 -6.64
CA LEU A 337 5.56 14.41 -7.53
C LEU A 337 4.84 15.17 -8.64
N SER A 338 5.15 16.45 -8.80
CA SER A 338 4.41 17.38 -9.67
C SER A 338 5.40 18.27 -10.42
N LEU A 339 6.14 17.67 -11.34
CA LEU A 339 7.17 18.36 -12.12
C LEU A 339 6.54 19.11 -13.29
N ASP A 340 7.19 20.20 -13.71
CA ASP A 340 6.75 20.98 -14.87
C ASP A 340 7.90 21.17 -15.87
N GLU A 341 7.60 21.81 -17.00
CA GLU A 341 8.55 22.08 -18.09
C GLU A 341 9.86 22.76 -17.64
N LYS A 342 9.91 23.41 -16.47
CA LYS A 342 11.18 23.97 -15.94
C LYS A 342 12.11 22.88 -15.45
N TYR A 343 11.58 21.81 -14.83
CA TYR A 343 12.37 20.64 -14.44
C TYR A 343 12.91 19.93 -15.68
N VAL A 344 12.02 19.64 -16.62
CA VAL A 344 12.36 18.97 -17.90
C VAL A 344 13.42 19.77 -18.67
N SER A 345 13.24 21.09 -18.78
CA SER A 345 14.22 21.99 -19.38
C SER A 345 15.54 22.00 -18.61
N ALA A 346 15.53 21.98 -17.28
CA ALA A 346 16.75 21.98 -16.48
C ALA A 346 17.59 20.70 -16.67
N VAL A 347 16.94 19.54 -16.76
CA VAL A 347 17.56 18.24 -17.05
C VAL A 347 18.08 18.19 -18.50
N LEU A 348 17.27 18.60 -19.49
CA LEU A 348 17.69 18.63 -20.90
C LEU A 348 18.85 19.61 -21.16
N GLU A 349 18.88 20.77 -20.47
CA GLU A 349 20.03 21.69 -20.49
C GLU A 349 21.30 21.05 -19.91
N SER A 350 21.18 20.11 -18.97
CA SER A 350 22.30 19.30 -18.46
C SER A 350 22.78 18.23 -19.45
N SER A 351 22.09 18.05 -20.59
CA SER A 351 22.51 17.20 -21.72
C SER A 351 22.79 15.72 -21.34
N PRO A 352 21.77 14.96 -20.92
CA PRO A 352 21.88 13.54 -20.63
C PRO A 352 22.06 12.69 -21.89
N ASP A 353 22.72 11.54 -21.76
CA ASP A 353 22.70 10.46 -22.76
C ASP A 353 21.31 9.83 -22.82
N ILE A 354 20.75 9.57 -21.64
CA ILE A 354 19.50 8.86 -21.43
C ILE A 354 18.65 9.65 -20.44
N TYR A 355 17.36 9.81 -20.74
CA TYR A 355 16.39 10.50 -19.92
C TYR A 355 15.01 9.85 -20.15
N TRP A 356 14.47 9.24 -19.10
CA TRP A 356 13.21 8.49 -19.10
C TRP A 356 12.22 9.14 -18.13
N ARG A 357 11.12 9.64 -18.69
CA ARG A 357 10.13 10.48 -17.97
C ARG A 357 8.82 9.78 -17.60
N PHE A 358 8.68 8.49 -17.93
CA PHE A 358 7.55 7.61 -17.56
C PHE A 358 6.12 8.03 -17.98
N GLU A 359 5.94 9.24 -18.55
CA GLU A 359 4.68 9.76 -19.14
C GLU A 359 4.00 8.80 -20.11
N GLY A 360 4.77 8.15 -20.97
CA GLY A 360 4.26 7.34 -22.08
C GLY A 360 4.89 5.96 -22.18
N LEU A 361 4.13 5.03 -22.77
CA LEU A 361 4.66 3.80 -23.34
C LEU A 361 4.47 3.86 -24.86
N GLU A 362 5.57 3.79 -25.60
CA GLU A 362 5.60 3.76 -27.06
C GLU A 362 5.93 2.34 -27.59
N GLY A 363 5.78 2.16 -28.90
CA GLY A 363 6.11 0.92 -29.60
C GLY A 363 5.07 -0.22 -29.52
N SER A 364 5.37 -1.29 -30.25
CA SER A 364 4.70 -2.59 -30.15
C SER A 364 5.37 -3.46 -29.07
N TYR A 365 4.62 -4.40 -28.48
CA TYR A 365 5.13 -5.25 -27.40
C TYR A 365 6.50 -5.92 -27.71
N PRO A 366 7.50 -5.85 -26.79
CA PRO A 366 7.47 -5.14 -25.51
C PRO A 366 7.45 -3.62 -25.70
N GLN A 367 6.50 -2.95 -25.03
CA GLN A 367 6.44 -1.49 -25.05
C GLN A 367 7.62 -0.90 -24.27
N HIS A 368 7.97 0.35 -24.56
CA HIS A 368 9.09 1.04 -23.90
C HIS A 368 8.73 2.45 -23.46
N VAL A 369 9.39 2.92 -22.41
CA VAL A 369 9.51 4.35 -22.11
C VAL A 369 10.55 4.93 -23.06
N LYS A 370 10.16 5.97 -23.80
CA LYS A 370 11.00 6.65 -24.78
C LYS A 370 12.18 7.36 -24.10
N ASN A 371 13.30 7.48 -24.83
CA ASN A 371 14.42 8.32 -24.43
C ASN A 371 14.26 9.76 -24.96
N GLU A 372 14.43 10.76 -24.10
CA GLU A 372 14.50 12.19 -24.46
C GLU A 372 15.93 12.76 -24.40
N GLY A 373 16.92 11.95 -24.01
CA GLY A 373 18.35 12.29 -24.04
C GLY A 373 19.02 12.16 -25.42
N LYS A 374 20.34 12.37 -25.46
CA LYS A 374 21.16 12.41 -26.69
C LYS A 374 21.16 11.12 -27.52
N LEU A 375 20.92 9.96 -26.92
CA LEU A 375 21.11 8.63 -27.53
C LEU A 375 19.76 7.94 -27.81
N PRO A 376 19.07 8.27 -28.92
CA PRO A 376 17.68 7.90 -29.13
C PRO A 376 17.40 6.38 -29.09
N GLU A 377 18.40 5.53 -29.32
CA GLU A 377 18.30 4.07 -29.27
C GLU A 377 18.24 3.46 -27.85
N LEU A 378 18.48 4.24 -26.80
CA LEU A 378 18.47 3.79 -25.40
C LEU A 378 17.10 4.00 -24.73
N HIS A 379 16.05 3.42 -25.31
CA HIS A 379 14.73 3.31 -24.69
C HIS A 379 14.74 2.33 -23.49
N ALA A 380 13.81 2.53 -22.55
CA ALA A 380 13.59 1.63 -21.42
C ALA A 380 12.44 0.64 -21.76
N SER A 381 12.79 -0.53 -22.30
CA SER A 381 11.85 -1.62 -22.59
C SER A 381 11.27 -2.21 -21.30
N VAL A 382 9.95 -2.39 -21.28
CA VAL A 382 9.20 -2.89 -20.11
C VAL A 382 9.52 -4.37 -19.84
N VAL A 383 9.80 -4.70 -18.58
CA VAL A 383 9.99 -6.07 -18.10
C VAL A 383 8.85 -6.43 -17.14
N GLY A 384 8.02 -7.39 -17.56
CA GLY A 384 6.86 -7.84 -16.81
C GLY A 384 5.69 -6.86 -16.90
N ASN A 385 5.11 -6.47 -15.75
CA ASN A 385 3.93 -5.61 -15.69
C ASN A 385 4.06 -4.57 -14.57
N PRO A 386 4.81 -3.46 -14.77
CA PRO A 386 4.87 -2.35 -13.84
C PRO A 386 3.50 -1.65 -13.73
N GLY A 387 3.17 -1.21 -12.52
CA GLY A 387 2.04 -0.31 -12.26
C GLY A 387 2.36 1.12 -12.70
N TRP A 388 1.34 1.99 -12.66
CA TRP A 388 1.46 3.39 -13.07
C TRP A 388 0.55 4.26 -12.21
N ARG A 389 1.02 5.46 -11.85
CA ARG A 389 0.20 6.44 -11.11
C ARG A 389 0.34 7.84 -11.73
N GLN A 390 -0.79 8.52 -11.86
CA GLN A 390 -0.84 9.92 -12.29
C GLN A 390 -0.82 10.85 -11.07
N TYR A 391 0.00 11.89 -11.12
CA TYR A 391 0.03 13.02 -10.20
C TYR A 391 -0.12 14.32 -11.01
N ARG A 392 -1.35 14.82 -11.15
CA ARG A 392 -1.67 15.94 -12.06
C ARG A 392 -1.16 15.65 -13.48
N GLY A 393 -0.25 16.47 -14.02
CA GLY A 393 0.36 16.31 -15.34
C GLY A 393 1.56 15.36 -15.41
N ASN A 394 1.94 14.70 -14.30
CA ASN A 394 3.15 13.88 -14.18
C ASN A 394 2.78 12.39 -13.95
N ARG A 395 3.41 11.43 -14.64
CA ARG A 395 3.08 10.00 -14.52
C ARG A 395 4.29 9.15 -14.15
N VAL A 396 4.17 8.46 -13.02
CA VAL A 396 5.25 7.67 -12.42
C VAL A 396 5.03 6.17 -12.61
N ALA A 397 6.11 5.39 -12.60
CA ALA A 397 6.04 3.93 -12.56
C ALA A 397 5.90 3.43 -11.11
N GLU A 398 5.07 2.39 -10.89
CA GLU A 398 4.94 1.66 -9.62
C GLU A 398 5.54 0.25 -9.76
N LEU A 399 6.51 -0.07 -8.89
CA LEU A 399 7.35 -1.26 -8.97
C LEU A 399 7.25 -2.09 -7.69
N GLY A 400 7.44 -3.42 -7.82
CA GLY A 400 7.53 -4.35 -6.68
C GLY A 400 6.23 -4.55 -5.88
N LEU A 401 5.09 -3.99 -6.33
CA LEU A 401 3.81 -4.06 -5.61
C LEU A 401 3.10 -5.42 -5.73
N THR A 402 3.62 -6.35 -6.54
CA THR A 402 3.08 -7.71 -6.72
C THR A 402 4.22 -8.71 -6.88
N ASP A 403 3.92 -10.01 -6.79
CA ASP A 403 4.90 -11.08 -7.05
C ASP A 403 5.39 -11.13 -8.52
N ALA A 404 4.70 -10.45 -9.43
CA ALA A 404 5.12 -10.36 -10.83
C ALA A 404 6.30 -9.39 -11.00
N ALA A 405 7.20 -9.71 -11.93
CA ALA A 405 8.28 -8.80 -12.32
C ALA A 405 7.68 -7.46 -12.78
N SER A 406 8.28 -6.37 -12.32
CA SER A 406 7.88 -5.00 -12.61
C SER A 406 9.15 -4.16 -12.65
N ALA A 407 9.70 -3.99 -13.84
CA ALA A 407 11.03 -3.45 -14.07
C ALA A 407 11.15 -2.86 -15.49
N PHE A 408 12.27 -2.18 -15.75
CA PHE A 408 12.66 -1.72 -17.09
C PHE A 408 14.09 -2.12 -17.41
N THR A 409 14.40 -2.31 -18.70
CA THR A 409 15.75 -2.68 -19.17
C THR A 409 16.09 -1.98 -20.49
N THR A 410 17.37 -1.84 -20.81
CA THR A 410 17.81 -1.45 -22.17
C THR A 410 18.10 -2.66 -23.06
N GLU A 411 17.77 -2.56 -24.34
CA GLU A 411 18.24 -3.50 -25.38
C GLU A 411 19.63 -3.12 -25.89
N THR A 412 19.91 -1.81 -25.98
CA THR A 412 21.24 -1.26 -26.27
C THR A 412 22.07 -1.17 -24.98
N LEU A 413 23.39 -1.38 -25.07
CA LEU A 413 24.29 -1.36 -23.92
C LEU A 413 24.93 0.02 -23.72
N TRP A 414 25.10 0.44 -22.46
CA TRP A 414 25.68 1.73 -22.07
C TRP A 414 26.69 1.55 -20.93
N PRO A 415 27.75 2.38 -20.82
CA PRO A 415 28.26 3.31 -21.83
C PRO A 415 29.05 2.58 -22.94
N SER A 416 29.17 3.17 -24.12
CA SER A 416 29.90 2.57 -25.27
C SER A 416 31.43 2.49 -25.11
N LYS A 417 31.97 3.15 -24.07
CA LYS A 417 33.37 3.23 -23.67
C LYS A 417 33.44 3.35 -22.13
N PRO A 418 34.54 2.99 -21.46
CA PRO A 418 34.64 3.19 -20.02
C PRO A 418 34.58 4.68 -19.64
N LEU A 419 34.03 4.99 -18.46
CA LEU A 419 33.81 6.37 -18.01
C LEU A 419 34.47 6.68 -16.66
N ASP A 420 35.47 7.56 -16.68
CA ASP A 420 36.04 8.18 -15.47
C ASP A 420 35.11 9.25 -14.85
N ASN A 421 34.12 9.71 -15.62
CA ASN A 421 33.16 10.74 -15.22
C ASN A 421 31.77 10.30 -15.66
N TYR A 422 30.81 10.27 -14.74
CA TYR A 422 29.41 9.97 -15.05
C TYR A 422 28.49 10.55 -13.98
N THR A 423 27.19 10.61 -14.28
CA THR A 423 26.15 10.87 -13.30
C THR A 423 24.91 10.04 -13.66
N ILE A 424 24.22 9.53 -12.64
CA ILE A 424 22.94 8.84 -12.75
C ILE A 424 22.05 9.50 -11.69
N GLU A 425 20.90 10.03 -12.09
CA GLU A 425 19.91 10.64 -11.19
C GLU A 425 18.51 10.07 -11.43
N ALA A 426 17.67 10.13 -10.39
CA ALA A 426 16.28 9.69 -10.43
C ALA A 426 15.48 10.33 -9.29
N TRP A 427 14.17 10.46 -9.48
CA TRP A 427 13.25 10.53 -8.35
C TRP A 427 12.84 9.11 -7.93
N ALA A 428 12.87 8.84 -6.63
CA ALA A 428 12.51 7.56 -6.04
C ALA A 428 11.67 7.74 -4.78
N LYS A 429 10.63 6.92 -4.58
CA LYS A 429 9.74 6.92 -3.42
C LYS A 429 9.55 5.50 -2.87
N PRO A 430 10.39 5.06 -1.91
CA PRO A 430 10.30 3.72 -1.36
C PRO A 430 8.98 3.55 -0.61
N GLN A 431 8.17 2.53 -0.91
CA GLN A 431 6.85 2.37 -0.28
C GLN A 431 6.94 1.89 1.19
N LEU A 432 8.05 1.23 1.53
CA LEU A 432 8.34 0.57 2.80
C LEU A 432 9.85 0.33 2.95
N TYR A 433 10.32 -0.03 4.15
CA TYR A 433 11.73 -0.36 4.37
C TYR A 433 12.04 -1.78 3.85
N HIS A 434 12.86 -1.88 2.80
CA HIS A 434 13.27 -3.14 2.15
C HIS A 434 14.63 -3.02 1.43
N HIS A 435 15.27 -4.15 1.14
CA HIS A 435 16.46 -4.25 0.29
C HIS A 435 16.09 -4.35 -1.21
N GLY A 436 15.87 -3.20 -1.85
CA GLY A 436 15.40 -3.08 -3.23
C GLY A 436 16.40 -2.42 -4.18
N GLU A 437 16.51 -2.92 -5.41
CA GLU A 437 17.39 -2.35 -6.43
C GLU A 437 16.66 -1.28 -7.26
N MET A 438 16.99 0.01 -7.07
CA MET A 438 16.35 1.10 -7.83
C MET A 438 16.90 1.13 -9.25
N ILE A 439 18.22 1.21 -9.39
CA ILE A 439 18.93 1.25 -10.68
C ILE A 439 20.23 0.45 -10.56
N CYS A 440 20.47 -0.49 -11.46
CA CYS A 440 21.78 -1.14 -11.56
C CYS A 440 22.29 -1.24 -13.00
N LEU A 441 23.61 -1.36 -13.13
CA LEU A 441 24.28 -1.64 -14.39
C LEU A 441 24.87 -3.05 -14.31
N VAL A 442 24.37 -3.95 -15.16
CA VAL A 442 24.74 -5.36 -15.15
C VAL A 442 25.59 -5.76 -16.36
N ASP A 443 26.49 -6.72 -16.16
CA ASP A 443 27.14 -7.39 -17.29
C ASP A 443 26.07 -8.21 -18.04
N PRO A 444 25.86 -8.02 -19.35
CA PRO A 444 24.88 -8.80 -20.12
C PRO A 444 25.23 -10.30 -20.19
N VAL A 445 26.45 -10.72 -19.84
CA VAL A 445 26.83 -12.13 -19.74
C VAL A 445 26.21 -12.77 -18.49
N GLU A 446 25.26 -13.69 -18.71
CA GLU A 446 24.73 -14.52 -17.62
C GLU A 446 25.85 -15.40 -17.03
N ARG A 447 25.99 -15.40 -15.70
CA ARG A 447 26.77 -16.38 -14.95
C ARG A 447 25.94 -17.66 -14.74
N ARG A 448 26.06 -18.30 -13.57
CA ARG A 448 25.24 -19.47 -13.22
C ARG A 448 23.89 -19.01 -12.68
N GLU A 449 22.84 -19.76 -12.98
CA GLU A 449 21.50 -19.61 -12.39
C GLU A 449 20.83 -18.25 -12.68
N GLY A 450 20.91 -17.68 -13.88
CA GLY A 450 20.24 -16.41 -14.20
C GLY A 450 20.74 -15.23 -13.35
N ARG A 451 21.99 -15.29 -12.88
CA ARG A 451 22.65 -14.21 -12.14
C ARG A 451 23.61 -13.49 -13.07
N HIS A 452 23.69 -12.18 -12.93
CA HIS A 452 24.64 -11.32 -13.64
C HIS A 452 25.63 -10.70 -12.65
N ASP A 453 26.75 -10.20 -13.14
CA ASP A 453 27.61 -9.29 -12.37
C ASP A 453 27.03 -7.88 -12.39
N GLN A 454 27.30 -7.09 -11.34
CA GLN A 454 26.96 -5.67 -11.29
C GLN A 454 28.25 -4.84 -11.40
N ALA A 455 28.22 -3.82 -12.26
CA ALA A 455 29.20 -2.74 -12.30
C ALA A 455 28.78 -1.55 -11.42
N LEU A 456 27.48 -1.35 -11.25
CA LEU A 456 26.90 -0.30 -10.42
C LEU A 456 25.61 -0.79 -9.79
N LEU A 457 25.38 -0.44 -8.53
CA LEU A 457 24.12 -0.63 -7.81
C LEU A 457 23.72 0.71 -7.16
N LEU A 458 22.45 1.04 -7.23
CA LEU A 458 21.81 2.16 -6.54
C LEU A 458 20.53 1.61 -5.92
N GLU A 459 20.58 1.37 -4.61
CA GLU A 459 19.63 0.51 -3.92
C GLU A 459 19.17 1.11 -2.59
N THR A 460 17.92 0.85 -2.23
CA THR A 460 17.47 1.02 -0.84
C THR A 460 17.99 -0.16 -0.05
N PHE A 461 18.82 0.10 0.95
CA PHE A 461 19.42 -0.89 1.83
C PHE A 461 18.70 -0.89 3.18
N ALA A 462 17.70 -1.77 3.34
CA ALA A 462 17.17 -2.09 4.66
C ALA A 462 18.05 -3.13 5.37
N ARG A 463 17.62 -3.56 6.56
CA ARG A 463 18.51 -4.20 7.53
C ARG A 463 18.66 -5.71 7.28
N GLU A 464 19.87 -6.21 7.57
CA GLU A 464 20.13 -7.64 7.85
C GLU A 464 20.07 -8.65 6.68
N TRP A 465 19.89 -8.24 5.42
CA TRP A 465 20.00 -9.15 4.25
C TRP A 465 21.34 -9.92 4.15
N PHE A 466 22.45 -9.33 4.60
CA PHE A 466 23.74 -10.02 4.66
C PHE A 466 24.60 -9.55 5.84
N TYR A 467 25.09 -10.48 6.67
CA TYR A 467 25.82 -10.16 7.92
C TYR A 467 27.00 -9.20 7.72
N ALA A 468 27.75 -9.37 6.63
CA ALA A 468 28.93 -8.56 6.35
C ALA A 468 28.62 -7.11 5.93
N LEU A 469 27.38 -6.79 5.54
CA LEU A 469 26.94 -5.40 5.28
C LEU A 469 26.32 -4.73 6.51
N LYS A 470 26.19 -5.43 7.65
CA LYS A 470 25.56 -4.89 8.88
C LYS A 470 26.24 -3.63 9.44
N VAL A 471 27.50 -3.39 9.07
CA VAL A 471 28.27 -2.18 9.45
C VAL A 471 27.76 -0.90 8.77
N LEU A 472 27.02 -1.00 7.66
CA LEU A 472 26.55 0.15 6.87
C LEU A 472 25.31 0.86 7.46
N GLY A 473 24.76 0.35 8.57
CA GLY A 473 23.53 0.85 9.17
C GLY A 473 22.25 0.41 8.44
N PRO A 474 21.08 0.52 9.08
CA PRO A 474 19.79 0.14 8.50
C PRO A 474 19.18 1.26 7.65
N ASN A 475 18.32 0.89 6.71
CA ASN A 475 17.39 1.78 6.01
C ASN A 475 18.09 2.95 5.29
N ARG A 476 19.27 2.72 4.71
CA ARG A 476 20.07 3.74 4.00
C ARG A 476 19.91 3.62 2.49
N ILE A 477 20.21 4.67 1.73
CA ILE A 477 20.44 4.55 0.28
C ILE A 477 21.91 4.21 0.08
N ARG A 478 22.19 3.15 -0.68
CA ARG A 478 23.53 2.68 -1.00
C ARG A 478 23.80 2.82 -2.49
N PHE A 479 24.92 3.47 -2.80
CA PHE A 479 25.53 3.52 -4.13
C PHE A 479 26.81 2.69 -4.08
N ASN A 480 26.93 1.65 -4.91
CA ASN A 480 28.11 0.79 -4.97
C ASN A 480 28.66 0.72 -6.40
N HIS A 481 29.92 1.10 -6.58
CA HIS A 481 30.66 1.09 -7.84
C HIS A 481 31.64 -0.10 -7.85
N ARG A 482 31.60 -0.93 -8.90
CA ARG A 482 32.37 -2.18 -9.03
C ARG A 482 33.09 -2.23 -10.38
N THR A 483 34.42 -2.30 -10.33
CA THR A 483 35.26 -2.52 -11.52
C THR A 483 36.41 -3.48 -11.18
N PRO A 484 36.51 -4.65 -11.84
CA PRO A 484 35.57 -5.19 -12.81
C PRO A 484 34.15 -5.43 -12.22
N PRO A 485 33.13 -5.66 -13.06
CA PRO A 485 31.82 -6.08 -12.60
C PRO A 485 31.93 -7.33 -11.71
N SER A 486 31.15 -7.39 -10.63
CA SER A 486 31.13 -8.55 -9.73
C SER A 486 29.79 -8.73 -9.06
N GLY A 487 29.31 -9.97 -8.96
CA GLY A 487 28.18 -10.41 -8.14
C GLY A 487 28.54 -10.74 -6.68
N VAL A 488 29.77 -10.46 -6.23
CA VAL A 488 30.16 -10.61 -4.82
C VAL A 488 29.67 -9.40 -4.02
N VAL A 489 28.92 -9.66 -2.95
CA VAL A 489 28.19 -8.65 -2.15
C VAL A 489 29.08 -7.55 -1.55
N LEU A 490 30.36 -7.86 -1.31
CA LEU A 490 31.33 -6.98 -0.67
C LEU A 490 32.31 -6.29 -1.64
N ASP A 491 32.21 -6.56 -2.95
CA ASP A 491 33.14 -5.99 -3.92
C ASP A 491 32.80 -4.52 -4.23
N GLY A 492 33.85 -3.76 -4.55
CA GLY A 492 33.76 -2.37 -4.99
C GLY A 492 33.57 -1.35 -3.87
N THR A 493 33.59 -0.07 -4.26
CA THR A 493 33.48 1.06 -3.35
C THR A 493 32.02 1.31 -2.99
N ASN A 494 31.74 1.52 -1.71
CA ASN A 494 30.38 1.59 -1.15
C ASN A 494 30.14 2.96 -0.49
N LEU A 495 29.27 3.76 -1.08
CA LEU A 495 28.78 5.03 -0.53
C LEU A 495 27.39 4.79 0.04
N VAL A 496 27.12 5.30 1.24
CA VAL A 496 25.90 5.03 2.00
C VAL A 496 25.44 6.33 2.66
N SER A 497 24.15 6.67 2.56
CA SER A 497 23.61 7.89 3.17
C SER A 497 23.79 7.88 4.70
N GLU A 498 24.20 9.02 5.26
CA GLU A 498 24.28 9.17 6.72
C GLU A 498 22.89 9.02 7.36
N ASP A 499 21.86 9.61 6.77
CA ASP A 499 20.46 9.51 7.23
C ASP A 499 19.68 8.33 6.61
N PRO A 500 18.63 7.82 7.30
CA PRO A 500 17.68 6.88 6.73
C PRO A 500 16.90 7.48 5.55
N TYR A 501 16.52 6.66 4.56
CA TYR A 501 15.60 7.09 3.51
C TYR A 501 14.17 7.24 4.03
N GLN A 502 13.41 8.14 3.41
CA GLN A 502 12.04 8.45 3.80
C GLN A 502 11.05 7.59 3.01
N VAL A 503 10.44 6.63 3.70
CA VAL A 503 9.36 5.81 3.13
C VAL A 503 8.12 6.66 2.85
N ARG A 504 7.52 6.46 1.66
CA ARG A 504 6.40 7.22 1.07
C ARG A 504 6.60 8.72 0.97
N VAL A 505 7.86 9.17 0.84
CA VAL A 505 8.23 10.52 0.43
C VAL A 505 9.14 10.37 -0.79
N TRP A 506 8.95 11.21 -1.81
CA TRP A 506 9.86 11.26 -2.94
C TRP A 506 11.21 11.82 -2.51
N GLN A 507 12.28 11.26 -3.02
CA GLN A 507 13.64 11.75 -2.84
C GLN A 507 14.36 11.77 -4.18
N HIS A 508 15.12 12.83 -4.45
CA HIS A 508 16.00 12.89 -5.60
C HIS A 508 17.35 12.26 -5.25
N VAL A 509 17.74 11.20 -5.96
CA VAL A 509 18.92 10.40 -5.65
C VAL A 509 19.91 10.52 -6.80
N VAL A 510 21.16 10.90 -6.52
CA VAL A 510 22.21 11.05 -7.54
C VAL A 510 23.47 10.26 -7.19
N ALA A 511 23.84 9.32 -8.05
CA ALA A 511 25.12 8.64 -8.05
C ALA A 511 26.06 9.30 -9.08
N ARG A 512 27.19 9.85 -8.62
CA ARG A 512 28.10 10.65 -9.47
C ARG A 512 29.56 10.23 -9.29
N LYS A 513 30.28 10.07 -10.40
CA LYS A 513 31.75 9.94 -10.46
C LYS A 513 32.36 11.13 -11.19
N SER A 514 33.46 11.67 -10.66
CA SER A 514 34.17 12.84 -11.20
C SER A 514 35.68 12.64 -11.13
N GLY A 515 36.22 11.83 -12.05
CA GLY A 515 37.57 11.27 -11.91
C GLY A 515 37.60 10.30 -10.73
N ASN A 516 38.52 10.49 -9.80
CA ASN A 516 38.61 9.64 -8.61
C ASN A 516 37.47 9.89 -7.59
N GLU A 517 36.78 11.03 -7.64
CA GLU A 517 35.71 11.37 -6.67
C GLU A 517 34.40 10.63 -7.00
N LEU A 518 34.02 9.63 -6.19
CA LEU A 518 32.64 9.14 -6.11
C LEU A 518 31.86 9.97 -5.09
N SER A 519 30.59 10.25 -5.39
CA SER A 519 29.68 10.98 -4.51
C SER A 519 28.24 10.49 -4.65
N LEU A 520 27.53 10.37 -3.52
CA LEU A 520 26.09 10.11 -3.43
C LEU A 520 25.41 11.39 -2.94
N TRP A 521 24.37 11.84 -3.64
CA TRP A 521 23.57 13.00 -3.25
C TRP A 521 22.11 12.59 -3.03
N ILE A 522 21.49 13.20 -2.03
CA ILE A 522 20.07 13.05 -1.68
C ILE A 522 19.48 14.46 -1.60
N ASP A 523 18.40 14.71 -2.35
CA ASP A 523 17.64 15.97 -2.34
C ASP A 523 18.50 17.25 -2.52
N GLY A 524 19.60 17.12 -3.29
CA GLY A 524 20.54 18.22 -3.58
C GLY A 524 21.69 18.38 -2.58
N ASN A 525 21.74 17.54 -1.54
CA ASN A 525 22.79 17.54 -0.52
C ASN A 525 23.76 16.37 -0.70
N LEU A 526 25.01 16.56 -0.29
CA LEU A 526 26.03 15.51 -0.33
C LEU A 526 25.82 14.56 0.85
N ALA A 527 25.40 13.32 0.57
CA ALA A 527 25.10 12.32 1.60
C ALA A 527 26.27 11.37 1.87
N ALA A 528 27.16 11.15 0.88
CA ALA A 528 28.43 10.44 1.06
C ALA A 528 29.43 10.76 -0.05
N GLN A 529 30.73 10.59 0.22
CA GLN A 529 31.84 10.75 -0.74
C GLN A 529 32.97 9.77 -0.44
N GLN A 530 33.60 9.20 -1.47
CA GLN A 530 34.80 8.36 -1.35
C GLN A 530 35.66 8.46 -2.63
N GLU A 531 36.96 8.15 -2.52
CA GLU A 531 37.84 8.00 -3.69
C GLU A 531 37.82 6.58 -4.26
N ASP A 532 37.75 6.47 -5.59
CA ASP A 532 37.89 5.23 -6.36
C ASP A 532 38.52 5.57 -7.73
N GLU A 533 39.67 5.00 -8.05
CA GLU A 533 40.39 5.30 -9.31
C GLU A 533 39.78 4.60 -10.54
N ALA A 534 38.90 3.60 -10.36
CA ALA A 534 38.46 2.74 -11.45
C ALA A 534 37.33 3.38 -12.29
N PRO A 535 37.42 3.33 -13.64
CA PRO A 535 36.38 3.84 -14.53
C PRO A 535 35.13 2.96 -14.47
N LEU A 536 33.96 3.51 -14.79
CA LEU A 536 32.78 2.68 -15.05
C LEU A 536 33.05 1.75 -16.24
N PRO A 537 32.75 0.43 -16.16
CA PRO A 537 32.89 -0.49 -17.28
C PRO A 537 32.01 -0.12 -18.47
N ALA A 538 32.47 -0.44 -19.68
CA ALA A 538 31.69 -0.28 -20.91
C ALA A 538 30.73 -1.44 -21.15
N ASN A 539 29.70 -1.20 -21.97
CA ASN A 539 28.76 -2.19 -22.50
C ASN A 539 27.96 -2.93 -21.41
N MET A 540 27.52 -2.23 -20.37
CA MET A 540 26.59 -2.78 -19.38
C MET A 540 25.14 -2.66 -19.89
N GLN A 541 24.27 -3.55 -19.45
CA GLN A 541 22.82 -3.39 -19.58
C GLN A 541 22.30 -2.58 -18.39
N ILE A 542 21.40 -1.64 -18.65
CA ILE A 542 20.74 -0.87 -17.59
C ILE A 542 19.51 -1.64 -17.11
N LEU A 543 19.31 -1.74 -15.80
CA LEU A 543 18.08 -2.24 -15.18
C LEU A 543 17.52 -1.21 -14.19
N ILE A 544 16.20 -1.13 -14.13
CA ILE A 544 15.44 -0.41 -13.11
C ILE A 544 14.51 -1.39 -12.40
N GLY A 545 14.49 -1.36 -11.08
CA GLY A 545 13.50 -2.05 -10.24
C GLY A 545 13.83 -3.48 -9.82
N GLN A 546 14.85 -4.13 -10.39
CA GLN A 546 15.33 -5.46 -9.98
C GLN A 546 16.79 -5.69 -10.40
N ILE A 547 17.51 -6.59 -9.71
CA ILE A 547 18.98 -6.76 -9.92
C ILE A 547 19.39 -7.66 -11.11
N TYR A 548 18.46 -8.41 -11.71
CA TYR A 548 18.75 -9.30 -12.84
C TYR A 548 17.69 -9.17 -13.95
N PRO A 549 18.03 -9.27 -15.25
CA PRO A 549 17.05 -9.01 -16.33
C PRO A 549 15.90 -10.01 -16.36
N THR A 550 16.17 -11.28 -16.03
CA THR A 550 15.24 -12.41 -16.18
C THR A 550 14.64 -12.90 -14.86
N LYS A 551 14.88 -12.21 -13.74
CA LYS A 551 14.45 -12.64 -12.40
C LYS A 551 13.96 -11.50 -11.52
N ASN A 552 12.73 -11.65 -11.03
CA ASN A 552 12.23 -10.88 -9.89
C ASN A 552 13.04 -11.30 -8.63
N TYR A 553 14.10 -10.54 -8.32
CA TYR A 553 14.97 -10.75 -7.16
C TYR A 553 15.50 -9.40 -6.70
N ARG A 554 15.49 -9.16 -5.37
CA ARG A 554 15.66 -7.82 -4.77
C ARG A 554 14.83 -6.73 -5.49
N PRO A 555 13.52 -6.94 -5.73
CA PRO A 555 12.70 -5.92 -6.37
C PRO A 555 12.65 -4.65 -5.53
N TYR A 556 12.65 -3.50 -6.19
CA TYR A 556 12.32 -2.24 -5.55
C TYR A 556 10.80 -2.09 -5.42
N VAL A 557 10.33 -1.89 -4.19
CA VAL A 557 8.93 -1.68 -3.84
C VAL A 557 8.70 -0.19 -3.60
N GLY A 558 8.14 0.50 -4.59
CA GLY A 558 8.01 1.96 -4.56
C GLY A 558 7.62 2.56 -5.90
N GLN A 559 7.74 3.88 -6.00
CA GLN A 559 7.62 4.61 -7.26
C GLN A 559 9.00 5.10 -7.73
N ILE A 560 9.22 5.09 -9.04
CA ILE A 560 10.40 5.68 -9.70
C ILE A 560 9.91 6.59 -10.82
N ASP A 561 10.62 7.70 -11.02
CA ASP A 561 10.35 8.65 -12.08
C ASP A 561 11.62 9.41 -12.53
N GLU A 562 11.54 10.00 -13.72
CA GLU A 562 12.45 11.05 -14.21
C GLU A 562 13.94 10.68 -14.05
N VAL A 563 14.28 9.52 -14.60
CA VAL A 563 15.60 8.89 -14.50
C VAL A 563 16.50 9.37 -15.63
N ALA A 564 17.71 9.85 -15.30
CA ALA A 564 18.67 10.33 -16.29
C ALA A 564 20.10 9.80 -16.08
N PHE A 565 20.81 9.53 -17.19
CA PHE A 565 22.20 9.07 -17.23
C PHE A 565 23.06 10.03 -18.06
N TYR A 566 24.28 10.31 -17.61
CA TYR A 566 25.21 11.27 -18.21
C TYR A 566 26.60 10.65 -18.39
N ASP A 567 27.23 10.88 -19.55
CA ASP A 567 28.64 10.54 -19.84
C ASP A 567 29.65 11.52 -19.21
N ARG A 568 29.19 12.34 -18.25
CA ARG A 568 29.95 13.37 -17.54
C ARG A 568 29.53 13.45 -16.08
N ALA A 569 30.36 14.05 -15.25
CA ALA A 569 29.96 14.49 -13.93
C ALA A 569 29.07 15.75 -14.04
N LEU A 570 27.89 15.75 -13.43
CA LEU A 570 27.18 17.00 -13.12
C LEU A 570 27.94 17.76 -12.03
N THR A 571 27.84 19.09 -12.05
CA THR A 571 28.33 19.95 -10.98
C THR A 571 27.35 20.00 -9.81
N LYS A 572 27.86 20.41 -8.64
CA LYS A 572 27.05 20.67 -7.42
C LYS A 572 25.97 21.74 -7.65
N GLN A 573 26.12 22.57 -8.69
CA GLN A 573 25.16 23.60 -9.08
C GLN A 573 24.05 23.06 -10.00
N GLU A 574 24.39 22.17 -10.94
CA GLU A 574 23.41 21.50 -11.82
C GLU A 574 22.48 20.59 -11.01
N ILE A 575 23.02 19.74 -10.13
CA ILE A 575 22.22 18.88 -9.23
C ILE A 575 21.21 19.72 -8.42
N ARG A 576 21.66 20.83 -7.82
CA ARG A 576 20.79 21.73 -7.03
C ARG A 576 19.84 22.56 -7.88
N LYS A 577 20.15 22.80 -9.16
CA LYS A 577 19.24 23.41 -10.13
C LYS A 577 18.07 22.46 -10.45
N HIS A 578 18.32 21.15 -10.58
CA HIS A 578 17.26 20.16 -10.80
C HIS A 578 16.27 20.14 -9.62
N ILE A 579 16.74 20.11 -8.37
CA ILE A 579 15.87 20.21 -7.17
C ILE A 579 15.04 21.51 -7.16
N ARG A 580 15.67 22.66 -7.38
CA ARG A 580 14.93 23.94 -7.39
C ARG A 580 13.93 24.02 -8.55
N ALA A 581 14.20 23.34 -9.66
CA ALA A 581 13.29 23.25 -10.80
C ALA A 581 12.10 22.30 -10.55
N SER A 582 12.20 21.34 -9.63
CA SER A 582 11.05 20.56 -9.14
C SER A 582 10.19 21.31 -8.12
N GLY A 583 10.54 22.56 -7.81
CA GLY A 583 9.86 23.37 -6.79
C GLY A 583 10.20 22.99 -5.35
N ARG A 584 11.20 22.12 -5.14
CA ARG A 584 11.67 21.74 -3.81
C ARG A 584 12.80 22.63 -3.30
N LEU A 585 12.89 22.72 -1.98
CA LEU A 585 13.98 23.40 -1.27
C LEU A 585 15.21 22.50 -1.19
N VAL A 586 16.36 23.11 -0.93
CA VAL A 586 17.62 22.47 -0.52
C VAL A 586 18.03 23.14 0.79
N ASP A 587 18.59 22.41 1.77
CA ASP A 587 18.85 22.89 3.15
C ASP A 587 19.96 23.95 3.31
N PHE A 588 20.24 24.72 2.25
CA PHE A 588 21.28 25.74 2.17
C PHE A 588 20.80 27.02 1.46
N ASP A 589 19.50 27.32 1.53
CA ASP A 589 18.87 28.60 1.17
C ASP A 589 18.53 29.43 2.42
#